data_AF-A0A4Y2H5C6-F1
#
_entry.id   AF-A0A4Y2H5C6-F1
#
_cell.length_a   1.000
_cell.length_b   1.000
_cell.length_c   1.000
_cell.angle_alpha   90.00
_cell.angle_beta   90.00
_cell.angle_gamma   90.00
#
_symmetry.space_group_name_H-M   'P 1'
#
loop_
_entity.id
_entity.type
_entity.pdbx_description
1 polymer ?
#
loop_
_entity_poly.entity_id
_entity_poly.type
_entity_poly.pdbx_seq_one_letter_code
_entity_poly.pdbx_strand_id
1 'polypeptide(L)'
;MSLYLTLPSDNSMAYFPENKISHYITRLPSPLQLHGEWELALTQFIYPHTWYNVNEKNNLIGFDLGDNKVIGRRVPPGFYETVPDILKGIALEEFRDKITFKFNESTKRVQIKVKGKARVILHDGLSQMLGFDPTEIVSNHPNVETVVESPLVADPCAHYRVLFLYTDIVEPQIVGDVFAPLLRIVNVTGSDGEMVCVQYDRPHYIPLSRKIIDTIEIVIRTHRGELTPFERGRSYTGNGLDFYRGATYQSGYGGVGGLFRSFFRSAIPLFKSGAKEIGKQILKSGLDVMSDISRGDKPKQAAQRRFKEAGKILTDKAASKVKTMIGSGKRNKKRRRPQKRISIPKAKKARTRDIFS
;
A
#
# COMPACT_ATOMS: atom_id res chain seq x y z
N MET A 1 6.06 8.54 21.04
CA MET A 1 6.22 7.08 21.02
C MET A 1 5.78 6.61 19.65
N SER A 2 6.48 5.67 19.02
CA SER A 2 6.06 5.06 17.76
C SER A 2 5.78 3.58 17.97
N LEU A 3 4.74 3.08 17.30
CA LEU A 3 4.34 1.68 17.27
C LEU A 3 4.33 1.25 15.81
N TYR A 4 4.85 0.05 15.53
CA TYR A 4 4.83 -0.54 14.20
C TYR A 4 4.00 -1.82 14.25
N LEU A 5 3.09 -1.96 13.29
CA LEU A 5 2.25 -3.13 13.11
C LEU A 5 2.50 -3.69 11.71
N THR A 6 2.60 -5.01 11.62
CA THR A 6 2.61 -5.74 10.36
C THR A 6 1.27 -6.44 10.22
N LEU A 7 0.59 -6.22 9.09
CA LEU A 7 -0.76 -6.73 8.83
C LEU A 7 -0.76 -7.65 7.59
N PRO A 8 -0.38 -8.95 7.72
CA PRO A 8 -0.53 -9.93 6.64
C PRO A 8 -2.00 -10.22 6.34
N SER A 9 -2.36 -10.41 5.07
CA SER A 9 -3.74 -10.62 4.63
C SER A 9 -4.33 -11.99 4.96
N ASP A 10 -3.51 -13.01 5.20
CA ASP A 10 -3.88 -14.36 5.66
C ASP A 10 -3.82 -14.56 7.16
N ASN A 11 -3.54 -13.51 7.93
CA ASN A 11 -3.71 -13.60 9.36
C ASN A 11 -5.20 -13.65 9.72
N SER A 12 -5.48 -14.24 10.88
CA SER A 12 -6.83 -14.30 11.45
C SER A 12 -7.86 -15.10 10.62
N MET A 13 -7.45 -15.96 9.68
CA MET A 13 -8.39 -16.82 8.91
C MET A 13 -9.28 -17.70 9.79
N ALA A 14 -8.82 -18.07 10.99
CA ALA A 14 -9.64 -18.80 11.97
C ALA A 14 -10.84 -17.98 12.50
N TYR A 15 -10.72 -16.65 12.50
CA TYR A 15 -11.78 -15.72 12.94
C TYR A 15 -12.52 -15.09 11.75
N PHE A 16 -11.83 -14.89 10.63
CA PHE A 16 -12.32 -14.25 9.41
C PHE A 16 -11.98 -15.13 8.20
N PRO A 17 -12.71 -16.25 7.99
CA PRO A 17 -12.42 -17.19 6.91
C PRO A 17 -12.62 -16.60 5.51
N GLU A 18 -13.38 -15.50 5.41
CA GLU A 18 -13.64 -14.78 4.15
C GLU A 18 -12.55 -13.76 3.77
N ASN A 19 -11.49 -13.62 4.58
CA ASN A 19 -10.39 -12.70 4.28
C ASN A 19 -9.78 -13.00 2.90
N LYS A 20 -9.63 -11.94 2.09
CA LYS A 20 -8.97 -11.95 0.79
C LYS A 20 -7.82 -10.94 0.79
N ILE A 21 -6.88 -11.08 -0.15
CA ILE A 21 -5.75 -10.14 -0.26
C ILE A 21 -6.22 -8.68 -0.38
N SER A 22 -7.29 -8.43 -1.14
CA SER A 22 -7.86 -7.09 -1.33
C SER A 22 -8.80 -6.62 -0.23
N HIS A 23 -9.22 -7.50 0.68
CA HIS A 23 -10.10 -7.14 1.79
C HIS A 23 -9.93 -8.14 2.93
N TYR A 24 -9.32 -7.68 4.01
CA TYR A 24 -9.07 -8.53 5.17
C TYR A 24 -9.16 -7.77 6.48
N ILE A 25 -9.51 -8.50 7.52
CA ILE A 25 -9.54 -8.03 8.91
C ILE A 25 -8.46 -8.77 9.68
N THR A 26 -7.57 -8.02 10.32
CA THR A 26 -6.57 -8.56 11.25
C THR A 26 -7.06 -8.37 12.67
N ARG A 27 -7.22 -9.46 13.42
CA ARG A 27 -7.39 -9.41 14.88
C ARG A 27 -6.01 -9.29 15.54
N LEU A 28 -5.84 -8.29 16.38
CA LEU A 28 -4.62 -8.10 17.14
C LEU A 28 -4.54 -9.13 18.30
N PRO A 29 -3.34 -9.64 18.66
CA PRO A 29 -3.16 -10.57 19.77
C PRO A 29 -3.67 -10.01 21.10
N SER A 30 -3.59 -8.69 21.27
CA SER A 30 -4.14 -7.95 22.40
C SER A 30 -4.66 -6.60 21.90
N PRO A 31 -5.83 -6.12 22.39
CA PRO A 31 -6.32 -4.80 22.05
C PRO A 31 -5.30 -3.71 22.40
N LEU A 32 -4.97 -2.87 21.41
CA LEU A 32 -4.19 -1.67 21.64
C LEU A 32 -5.08 -0.65 22.33
N GLN A 33 -4.56 -0.07 23.42
CA GLN A 33 -5.19 1.03 24.13
C GLN A 33 -4.25 2.24 24.02
N LEU A 34 -4.58 3.14 23.12
CA LEU A 34 -3.75 4.26 22.73
C LEU A 34 -4.17 5.51 23.51
N HIS A 35 -3.30 5.97 24.40
CA HIS A 35 -3.55 7.18 25.20
C HIS A 35 -2.96 8.42 24.53
N GLY A 36 -3.72 9.52 24.51
CA GLY A 36 -3.35 10.75 23.81
C GLY A 36 -3.89 10.82 22.40
N GLU A 37 -3.33 11.72 21.59
CA GLU A 37 -3.60 11.81 20.17
C GLU A 37 -2.58 10.98 19.41
N TRP A 38 -3.09 10.13 18.53
CA TRP A 38 -2.30 9.20 17.75
C TRP A 38 -2.66 9.35 16.30
N GLU A 39 -1.65 9.20 15.47
CA GLU A 39 -1.78 9.21 14.02
C GLU A 39 -1.24 7.89 13.49
N LEU A 40 -1.89 7.37 12.46
CA LEU A 40 -1.45 6.22 11.69
C LEU A 40 -0.76 6.71 10.42
N ALA A 41 0.33 6.04 10.05
CA ALA A 41 0.91 6.20 8.72
C ALA A 41 1.30 4.86 8.13
N LEU A 42 1.10 4.72 6.82
CA LEU A 42 1.62 3.59 6.06
C LEU A 42 3.10 3.82 5.75
N THR A 43 3.97 2.99 6.33
CA THR A 43 5.43 3.07 6.14
C THR A 43 5.94 2.11 5.08
N GLN A 44 5.29 0.96 4.92
CA GLN A 44 5.64 -0.06 3.94
C GLN A 44 4.38 -0.79 3.47
N PHE A 45 4.34 -1.13 2.18
CA PHE A 45 3.29 -1.95 1.60
C PHE A 45 3.92 -2.95 0.63
N ILE A 46 3.60 -4.23 0.81
CA ILE A 46 4.10 -5.34 -0.01
C ILE A 46 2.90 -6.03 -0.63
N TYR A 47 2.87 -6.15 -1.95
CA TYR A 47 1.76 -6.77 -2.66
C TYR A 47 2.22 -7.53 -3.92
N PRO A 48 1.52 -8.60 -4.32
CA PRO A 48 1.74 -9.26 -5.60
C PRO A 48 1.06 -8.48 -6.74
N HIS A 49 1.78 -8.12 -7.81
CA HIS A 49 1.18 -7.57 -9.01
C HIS A 49 0.65 -8.71 -9.89
N THR A 50 -0.59 -9.12 -9.69
CA THR A 50 -1.12 -10.37 -10.29
C THR A 50 -2.54 -10.26 -10.79
N TRP A 51 -3.01 -9.06 -11.09
CA TRP A 51 -4.32 -8.88 -11.74
C TRP A 51 -4.20 -8.95 -13.25
N TYR A 52 -5.30 -9.27 -13.92
CA TYR A 52 -5.38 -9.23 -15.37
C TYR A 52 -5.92 -7.88 -15.85
N ASN A 53 -5.22 -7.28 -16.82
CA ASN A 53 -5.81 -6.17 -17.55
C ASN A 53 -6.85 -6.67 -18.56
N VAL A 54 -6.58 -7.78 -19.25
CA VAL A 54 -7.57 -8.49 -20.08
C VAL A 54 -8.17 -9.66 -19.29
N ASN A 55 -9.47 -9.64 -19.02
CA ASN A 55 -10.21 -10.64 -18.25
C ASN A 55 -11.48 -11.09 -18.99
N GLU A 56 -12.20 -12.08 -18.44
CA GLU A 56 -13.39 -12.67 -19.08
C GLU A 56 -14.52 -11.68 -19.37
N LYS A 57 -14.57 -10.55 -18.67
CA LYS A 57 -15.60 -9.52 -18.83
C LYS A 57 -15.26 -8.53 -19.94
N ASN A 58 -13.98 -8.39 -20.29
CA ASN A 58 -13.48 -7.28 -21.09
C ASN A 58 -12.66 -7.72 -22.32
N ASN A 59 -12.67 -9.02 -22.66
CA ASN A 59 -11.81 -9.61 -23.69
C ASN A 59 -12.48 -9.92 -25.05
N LEU A 60 -13.71 -9.47 -25.28
CA LEU A 60 -14.46 -9.78 -26.50
C LEU A 60 -14.18 -8.78 -27.63
N ILE A 61 -14.00 -9.30 -28.84
CA ILE A 61 -13.97 -8.52 -30.09
C ILE A 61 -14.81 -9.24 -31.16
N GLY A 62 -15.54 -8.48 -31.97
CA GLY A 62 -16.33 -9.01 -33.09
C GLY A 62 -15.70 -8.70 -34.44
N PHE A 63 -15.88 -9.60 -35.40
CA PHE A 63 -15.45 -9.45 -36.78
C PHE A 63 -16.55 -9.85 -37.74
N ASP A 64 -16.70 -9.13 -38.84
CA ASP A 64 -17.46 -9.56 -40.01
C ASP A 64 -16.51 -9.49 -41.21
N LEU A 65 -16.44 -10.54 -42.02
CA LEU A 65 -15.51 -10.62 -43.14
C LEU A 65 -16.14 -10.22 -44.48
N GLY A 66 -17.33 -9.62 -44.43
CA GLY A 66 -18.13 -9.14 -45.55
C GLY A 66 -19.30 -10.04 -45.94
N ASP A 67 -19.60 -11.06 -45.14
CA ASP A 67 -20.68 -12.04 -45.33
C ASP A 67 -21.91 -11.74 -44.43
N ASN A 68 -21.92 -10.61 -43.72
CA ASN A 68 -22.94 -10.22 -42.76
C ASN A 68 -23.04 -11.17 -41.56
N LYS A 69 -22.01 -11.99 -41.30
CA LYS A 69 -21.95 -12.92 -40.18
C LYS A 69 -20.88 -12.47 -39.19
N VAL A 70 -21.33 -12.05 -38.01
CA VAL A 70 -20.40 -11.64 -36.95
C VAL A 70 -19.81 -12.86 -36.25
N ILE A 71 -18.49 -12.93 -36.26
CA ILE A 71 -17.67 -13.90 -35.53
C ILE A 71 -17.12 -13.19 -34.28
N GLY A 72 -17.47 -13.71 -33.10
CA GLY A 72 -16.88 -13.26 -31.84
C GLY A 72 -15.58 -14.00 -31.56
N ARG A 73 -14.54 -13.28 -31.17
CA ARG A 73 -13.29 -13.83 -30.65
C ARG A 73 -13.01 -13.28 -29.27
N ARG A 74 -12.44 -14.11 -28.40
CA ARG A 74 -11.97 -13.70 -27.08
C ARG A 74 -10.45 -13.68 -27.06
N VAL A 75 -9.88 -12.56 -26.63
CA VAL A 75 -8.46 -12.49 -26.30
C VAL A 75 -8.25 -13.30 -25.01
N PRO A 76 -7.22 -14.16 -24.93
CA PRO A 76 -6.96 -14.91 -23.70
C PRO A 76 -6.86 -13.98 -22.49
N PRO A 77 -7.51 -14.31 -21.35
CA PRO A 77 -7.31 -13.55 -20.12
C PRO A 77 -5.84 -13.57 -19.68
N GLY A 78 -5.33 -12.44 -19.23
CA GLY A 78 -3.95 -12.30 -18.81
C GLY A 78 -3.56 -10.84 -18.57
N PHE A 79 -2.29 -10.67 -18.17
CA PHE A 79 -1.67 -9.36 -18.09
C PHE A 79 -0.83 -9.11 -19.35
N TYR A 80 -1.22 -8.10 -20.11
CA TYR A 80 -0.54 -7.68 -21.33
C TYR A 80 0.24 -6.40 -21.05
N GLU A 81 1.57 -6.49 -21.02
CA GLU A 81 2.45 -5.32 -20.79
C GLU A 81 2.41 -4.32 -21.94
N THR A 82 2.23 -4.80 -23.17
CA THR A 82 2.33 -3.98 -24.38
C THR A 82 1.07 -4.08 -25.24
N VAL A 83 0.73 -2.97 -25.91
CA VAL A 83 -0.37 -2.93 -26.89
C VAL A 83 -0.15 -3.94 -28.02
N PRO A 84 1.06 -4.09 -28.61
CA PRO A 84 1.33 -5.13 -29.59
C PRO A 84 0.95 -6.56 -29.14
N ASP A 85 1.12 -6.91 -27.87
CA ASP A 85 0.78 -8.26 -27.39
C ASP A 85 -0.74 -8.48 -27.35
N ILE A 86 -1.52 -7.44 -27.00
CA ILE A 86 -2.98 -7.48 -27.14
C ILE A 86 -3.36 -7.65 -28.62
N LEU A 87 -2.73 -6.86 -29.51
CA LEU A 87 -3.02 -6.92 -30.95
C LEU A 87 -2.70 -8.29 -31.57
N LYS A 88 -1.63 -8.97 -31.12
CA LYS A 88 -1.35 -10.37 -31.52
C LYS A 88 -2.48 -11.33 -31.10
N GLY A 89 -3.06 -11.13 -29.92
CA GLY A 89 -4.21 -11.92 -29.45
C GLY A 89 -5.50 -11.69 -30.26
N ILE A 90 -5.63 -10.50 -30.85
CA ILE A 90 -6.77 -10.08 -31.66
C ILE A 90 -6.62 -10.47 -33.14
N ALA A 91 -5.40 -10.45 -33.66
CA ALA A 91 -5.12 -10.56 -35.10
C ALA A 91 -5.71 -11.83 -35.72
N LEU A 92 -6.35 -11.65 -36.88
CA LEU A 92 -6.82 -12.73 -37.75
C LEU A 92 -5.80 -12.95 -38.86
N GLU A 93 -4.82 -13.81 -38.58
CA GLU A 93 -3.72 -14.14 -39.48
C GLU A 93 -4.19 -14.56 -40.88
N GLU A 94 -5.25 -15.36 -40.92
CA GLU A 94 -5.89 -15.86 -42.15
C GLU A 94 -6.58 -14.77 -42.99
N PHE A 95 -6.88 -13.60 -42.38
CA PHE A 95 -7.64 -12.51 -42.99
C PHE A 95 -6.90 -11.16 -42.94
N ARG A 96 -5.56 -11.20 -42.91
CA ARG A 96 -4.69 -10.01 -42.88
C ARG A 96 -4.87 -9.09 -44.09
N ASP A 97 -5.33 -9.63 -45.21
CA ASP A 97 -5.65 -8.89 -46.44
C ASP A 97 -6.88 -7.99 -46.25
N LYS A 98 -7.82 -8.39 -45.38
CA LYS A 98 -9.05 -7.65 -45.07
C LYS A 98 -8.93 -6.75 -43.84
N ILE A 99 -8.36 -7.27 -42.75
CA ILE A 99 -8.31 -6.56 -41.47
C ILE A 99 -6.87 -6.56 -40.97
N THR A 100 -6.34 -5.38 -40.68
CA THR A 100 -4.99 -5.23 -40.13
C THR A 100 -5.00 -4.26 -38.96
N PHE A 101 -4.28 -4.62 -37.90
CA PHE A 101 -4.03 -3.75 -36.76
C PHE A 101 -2.56 -3.33 -36.78
N LYS A 102 -2.30 -2.05 -36.53
CA LYS A 102 -0.94 -1.51 -36.38
C LYS A 102 -0.87 -0.67 -35.12
N PHE A 103 0.25 -0.76 -34.42
CA PHE A 103 0.56 0.12 -33.30
C PHE A 103 1.68 1.07 -33.70
N ASN A 104 1.47 2.36 -33.46
CA ASN A 104 2.49 3.37 -33.65
C ASN A 104 3.23 3.58 -32.31
N GLU A 105 4.48 3.14 -32.24
CA GLU A 105 5.29 3.25 -31.01
C GLU A 105 5.55 4.69 -30.56
N SER A 106 5.54 5.67 -31.47
CA SER A 106 5.80 7.07 -31.16
C SER A 106 4.56 7.78 -30.65
N THR A 107 3.42 7.60 -31.31
CA THR A 107 2.15 8.24 -30.89
C THR A 107 1.41 7.42 -29.83
N LYS A 108 1.79 6.16 -29.64
CA LYS A 108 1.10 5.18 -28.80
C LYS A 108 -0.36 4.97 -29.22
N ARG A 109 -0.67 5.17 -30.50
CA ARG A 109 -2.01 4.99 -31.08
C ARG A 109 -2.11 3.69 -31.87
N VAL A 110 -3.33 3.17 -31.94
CA VAL A 110 -3.65 1.97 -32.72
C VAL A 110 -4.35 2.39 -34.00
N GLN A 111 -3.92 1.83 -35.12
CA GLN A 111 -4.56 2.00 -36.42
C GLN A 111 -5.22 0.68 -36.84
N ILE A 112 -6.50 0.76 -37.21
CA ILE A 112 -7.28 -0.35 -37.72
C ILE A 112 -7.56 -0.07 -39.19
N LYS A 113 -7.12 -0.98 -40.03
CA LYS A 113 -7.29 -0.95 -41.48
C LYS A 113 -8.25 -2.05 -41.87
N VAL A 114 -9.34 -1.68 -42.53
CA VAL A 114 -10.41 -2.59 -42.95
C VAL A 114 -10.65 -2.42 -44.44
N LYS A 115 -10.70 -3.53 -45.18
CA LYS A 115 -10.99 -3.56 -46.62
C LYS A 115 -12.25 -4.33 -46.92
N GLY A 116 -12.84 -3.98 -48.05
CA GLY A 116 -14.00 -4.66 -48.58
C GLY A 116 -15.27 -4.35 -47.82
N LYS A 117 -16.08 -5.37 -47.54
CA LYS A 117 -17.27 -5.26 -46.68
C LYS A 117 -16.99 -5.69 -45.23
N ALA A 118 -15.72 -5.83 -44.87
CA ALA A 118 -15.36 -6.30 -43.53
C ALA A 118 -15.67 -5.25 -42.45
N ARG A 119 -15.88 -5.72 -41.23
CA ARG A 119 -16.24 -4.94 -40.05
C ARG A 119 -15.48 -5.42 -38.82
N VAL A 120 -15.11 -4.50 -37.95
CA VAL A 120 -14.50 -4.77 -36.63
C VAL A 120 -15.40 -4.14 -35.57
N ILE A 121 -15.83 -4.92 -34.60
CA ILE A 121 -16.68 -4.46 -33.49
C ILE A 121 -15.84 -4.51 -32.22
N LEU A 122 -15.50 -3.33 -31.69
CA LEU A 122 -14.74 -3.21 -30.44
C LEU A 122 -15.72 -3.04 -29.26
N HIS A 123 -15.69 -3.99 -28.33
CA HIS A 123 -16.43 -3.88 -27.07
C HIS A 123 -15.69 -3.02 -26.04
N ASP A 124 -16.40 -2.59 -24.99
CA ASP A 124 -15.93 -1.61 -24.00
C ASP A 124 -14.54 -1.89 -23.41
N GLY A 125 -14.26 -3.15 -23.07
CA GLY A 125 -12.97 -3.55 -22.50
C GLY A 125 -11.76 -3.25 -23.40
N LEU A 126 -11.72 -3.93 -24.54
CA LEU A 126 -10.61 -3.81 -25.49
C LEU A 126 -10.59 -2.45 -26.18
N SER A 127 -11.73 -1.84 -26.47
CA SER A 127 -11.79 -0.49 -27.07
C SER A 127 -11.03 0.52 -26.20
N GLN A 128 -11.36 0.59 -24.90
CA GLN A 128 -10.71 1.51 -23.96
C GLN A 128 -9.19 1.28 -23.90
N MET A 129 -8.73 0.03 -23.81
CA MET A 129 -7.28 -0.28 -23.78
C MET A 129 -6.55 0.10 -25.08
N LEU A 130 -7.24 -0.02 -26.21
CA LEU A 130 -6.71 0.31 -27.54
C LEU A 130 -6.91 1.80 -27.90
N GLY A 131 -7.46 2.61 -27.01
CA GLY A 131 -7.65 4.04 -27.20
C GLY A 131 -8.85 4.41 -28.09
N PHE A 132 -9.82 3.51 -28.25
CA PHE A 132 -11.07 3.74 -28.96
C PHE A 132 -12.23 3.86 -27.97
N ASP A 133 -13.29 4.56 -28.37
CA ASP A 133 -14.61 4.35 -27.77
C ASP A 133 -15.18 2.99 -28.21
N PRO A 134 -16.20 2.45 -27.53
CA PRO A 134 -16.93 1.30 -28.05
C PRO A 134 -17.56 1.67 -29.41
N THR A 135 -17.06 1.09 -30.49
CA THR A 135 -17.47 1.45 -31.86
C THR A 135 -17.41 0.25 -32.80
N GLU A 136 -18.25 0.31 -33.83
CA GLU A 136 -18.17 -0.53 -35.02
C GLU A 136 -17.40 0.22 -36.12
N ILE A 137 -16.30 -0.37 -36.60
CA ILE A 137 -15.49 0.16 -37.70
C ILE A 137 -15.79 -0.67 -38.94
N VAL A 138 -16.28 -0.01 -39.99
CA VAL A 138 -16.78 -0.67 -41.21
C VAL A 138 -16.07 -0.10 -42.43
N SER A 139 -15.75 -0.95 -43.41
CA SER A 139 -15.57 -0.50 -44.79
C SER A 139 -16.84 -0.75 -45.60
N ASN A 140 -17.29 0.28 -46.32
CA ASN A 140 -18.56 0.25 -47.04
C ASN A 140 -18.44 -0.20 -48.50
N HIS A 141 -17.22 -0.48 -49.00
CA HIS A 141 -17.03 -0.81 -50.42
C HIS A 141 -15.87 -1.79 -50.68
N PRO A 142 -16.05 -2.80 -51.57
CA PRO A 142 -15.04 -3.81 -51.93
C PRO A 142 -13.64 -3.27 -52.18
N ASN A 143 -13.57 -2.13 -52.89
CA ASN A 143 -12.32 -1.50 -53.34
C ASN A 143 -11.88 -0.31 -52.47
N VAL A 144 -12.61 0.01 -51.41
CA VAL A 144 -12.26 1.10 -50.50
C VAL A 144 -11.65 0.53 -49.24
N GLU A 145 -10.51 1.09 -48.88
CA GLU A 145 -9.85 0.83 -47.63
C GLU A 145 -10.25 1.91 -46.64
N THR A 146 -10.78 1.49 -45.49
CA THR A 146 -11.06 2.37 -44.37
C THR A 146 -9.94 2.22 -43.37
N VAL A 147 -9.28 3.32 -43.03
CA VAL A 147 -8.21 3.36 -42.03
C VAL A 147 -8.66 4.30 -40.93
N VAL A 148 -8.75 3.76 -39.71
CA VAL A 148 -9.15 4.53 -38.52
C VAL A 148 -8.01 4.47 -37.51
N GLU A 149 -7.57 5.62 -37.03
CA GLU A 149 -6.64 5.72 -35.91
C GLU A 149 -7.42 5.95 -34.61
N SER A 150 -6.91 5.40 -33.51
CA SER A 150 -7.51 5.55 -32.19
C SER A 150 -7.54 7.03 -31.77
N PRO A 151 -8.69 7.56 -31.30
CA PRO A 151 -8.79 8.95 -30.84
C PRO A 151 -8.00 9.22 -29.56
N LEU A 152 -7.71 8.19 -28.75
CA LEU A 152 -6.89 8.25 -27.55
C LEU A 152 -5.63 7.38 -27.67
N VAL A 153 -4.67 7.62 -26.79
CA VAL A 153 -3.48 6.76 -26.62
C VAL A 153 -3.92 5.41 -26.07
N ALA A 154 -3.41 4.33 -26.65
CA ALA A 154 -3.61 2.98 -26.16
C ALA A 154 -2.73 2.74 -24.92
N ASP A 155 -3.35 2.23 -23.86
CA ASP A 155 -2.70 1.89 -22.60
C ASP A 155 -3.35 0.65 -21.98
N PRO A 156 -2.68 -0.52 -22.06
CA PRO A 156 -3.15 -1.76 -21.44
C PRO A 156 -3.34 -1.65 -19.92
N CYS A 157 -2.62 -0.73 -19.26
CA CYS A 157 -2.57 -0.62 -17.80
C CYS A 157 -3.39 0.56 -17.26
N ALA A 158 -4.15 1.25 -18.11
CA ALA A 158 -4.89 2.47 -17.75
C ALA A 158 -5.76 2.26 -16.50
N HIS A 159 -6.36 1.06 -16.36
CA HIS A 159 -7.28 0.77 -15.27
C HIS A 159 -6.63 0.41 -13.93
N TYR A 160 -5.32 0.19 -13.88
CA TYR A 160 -4.64 -0.33 -12.69
C TYR A 160 -3.40 0.48 -12.29
N ARG A 161 -3.35 1.78 -12.62
CA ARG A 161 -2.18 2.63 -12.30
C ARG A 161 -2.00 2.91 -10.81
N VAL A 162 -3.08 2.91 -10.03
CA VAL A 162 -3.07 3.23 -8.61
C VAL A 162 -3.99 2.31 -7.81
N LEU A 163 -3.61 2.05 -6.55
CA LEU A 163 -4.38 1.35 -5.54
C LEU A 163 -4.78 2.31 -4.41
N PHE A 164 -6.04 2.26 -4.01
CA PHE A 164 -6.57 3.01 -2.88
C PHE A 164 -6.65 2.07 -1.67
N LEU A 165 -5.86 2.38 -0.64
CA LEU A 165 -5.82 1.63 0.60
C LEU A 165 -6.67 2.34 1.64
N TYR A 166 -7.68 1.65 2.15
CA TYR A 166 -8.57 2.13 3.21
C TYR A 166 -8.31 1.34 4.49
N THR A 167 -8.60 1.98 5.62
CA THR A 167 -8.63 1.30 6.91
C THR A 167 -9.65 1.94 7.83
N ASP A 168 -10.29 1.16 8.67
CA ASP A 168 -11.38 1.62 9.55
C ASP A 168 -10.89 2.37 10.80
N ILE A 169 -9.58 2.38 11.05
CA ILE A 169 -8.96 3.01 12.24
C ILE A 169 -8.50 4.45 12.03
N VAL A 170 -8.61 5.03 10.83
CA VAL A 170 -8.27 6.44 10.57
C VAL A 170 -9.50 7.32 10.46
N GLU A 171 -9.36 8.59 10.83
CA GLU A 171 -10.39 9.59 10.61
C GLU A 171 -10.64 9.79 9.10
N PRO A 172 -11.90 9.94 8.67
CA PRO A 172 -12.23 10.23 7.27
C PRO A 172 -11.52 11.50 6.74
N GLN A 173 -10.90 11.36 5.58
CA GLN A 173 -10.22 12.43 4.84
C GLN A 173 -11.09 12.89 3.66
N ILE A 174 -10.88 14.13 3.21
CA ILE A 174 -11.52 14.63 1.98
C ILE A 174 -10.83 13.96 0.78
N VAL A 175 -11.60 13.25 -0.03
CA VAL A 175 -11.15 12.57 -1.25
C VAL A 175 -12.11 12.95 -2.37
N GLY A 176 -11.70 13.90 -3.21
CA GLY A 176 -12.61 14.48 -4.22
C GLY A 176 -13.81 15.15 -3.54
N ASP A 177 -15.00 14.64 -3.81
CA ASP A 177 -16.29 15.12 -3.30
C ASP A 177 -16.82 14.34 -2.09
N VAL A 178 -16.09 13.33 -1.60
CA VAL A 178 -16.51 12.47 -0.48
C VAL A 178 -15.55 12.51 0.71
N PHE A 179 -16.07 12.20 1.91
CA PHE A 179 -15.24 11.86 3.07
C PHE A 179 -15.03 10.35 3.12
N ALA A 180 -13.78 9.90 3.11
CA ALA A 180 -13.44 8.48 3.14
C ALA A 180 -12.26 8.19 4.07
N PRO A 181 -12.23 7.05 4.77
CA PRO A 181 -11.11 6.68 5.64
C PRO A 181 -9.94 6.11 4.80
N LEU A 182 -9.45 6.93 3.86
CA LEU A 182 -8.38 6.61 2.93
C LEU A 182 -7.04 6.74 3.66
N LEU A 183 -6.31 5.63 3.77
CA LEU A 183 -4.97 5.59 4.35
C LEU A 183 -3.93 6.12 3.36
N ARG A 184 -3.96 5.62 2.12
CA ARG A 184 -2.99 6.03 1.09
C ARG A 184 -3.45 5.66 -0.32
N ILE A 185 -3.03 6.46 -1.30
CA ILE A 185 -2.99 6.07 -2.71
C ILE A 185 -1.58 5.58 -3.02
N VAL A 186 -1.48 4.36 -3.56
CA VAL A 186 -0.22 3.69 -3.89
C VAL A 186 -0.12 3.58 -5.40
N ASN A 187 0.99 4.05 -5.98
CA ASN A 187 1.26 3.83 -7.40
C ASN A 187 1.61 2.37 -7.63
N VAL A 188 1.02 1.79 -8.68
CA VAL A 188 1.38 0.45 -9.13
C VAL A 188 2.68 0.51 -9.90
N THR A 189 3.62 -0.34 -9.52
CA THR A 189 4.87 -0.59 -10.24
C THR A 189 5.06 -2.10 -10.43
N GLY A 190 6.13 -2.47 -11.14
CA GLY A 190 6.51 -3.87 -11.36
C GLY A 190 5.72 -4.57 -12.47
N SER A 191 6.17 -5.76 -12.83
CA SER A 191 5.58 -6.61 -13.88
C SER A 191 4.61 -7.66 -13.31
N ASP A 192 3.86 -8.35 -14.19
CA ASP A 192 2.99 -9.46 -13.78
C ASP A 192 3.77 -10.53 -13.02
N GLY A 193 3.21 -10.98 -11.90
CA GLY A 193 3.82 -11.96 -11.00
C GLY A 193 4.85 -11.40 -10.02
N GLU A 194 5.23 -10.12 -10.12
CA GLU A 194 6.25 -9.53 -9.26
C GLU A 194 5.69 -9.21 -7.85
N MET A 195 6.51 -9.44 -6.83
CA MET A 195 6.26 -8.95 -5.48
C MET A 195 6.79 -7.52 -5.34
N VAL A 196 5.88 -6.55 -5.31
CA VAL A 196 6.22 -5.14 -5.21
C VAL A 196 6.35 -4.75 -3.75
N CYS A 197 7.46 -4.10 -3.39
CA CYS A 197 7.69 -3.55 -2.05
C CYS A 197 7.81 -2.03 -2.13
N VAL A 198 6.80 -1.32 -1.63
CA VAL A 198 6.79 0.13 -1.55
C VAL A 198 7.19 0.57 -0.16
N GLN A 199 8.20 1.43 -0.05
CA GLN A 199 8.66 2.03 1.20
C GLN A 199 8.47 3.55 1.16
N TYR A 200 8.09 4.14 2.30
CA TYR A 200 7.81 5.57 2.39
C TYR A 200 8.73 6.25 3.40
N ASP A 201 9.71 7.00 2.89
CA ASP A 201 10.62 7.80 3.72
C ASP A 201 9.92 8.96 4.43
N ARG A 202 8.83 9.46 3.82
CA ARG A 202 7.94 10.48 4.38
C ARG A 202 6.51 9.92 4.46
N PRO A 203 6.18 9.19 5.53
CA PRO A 203 4.84 8.66 5.74
C PRO A 203 3.83 9.81 5.93
N HIS A 204 2.62 9.62 5.39
CA HIS A 204 1.51 10.53 5.63
C HIS A 204 0.78 10.08 6.88
N TYR A 205 0.77 10.92 7.91
CA TYR A 205 0.15 10.66 9.20
C TYR A 205 -1.29 11.15 9.21
N ILE A 206 -2.21 10.28 9.61
CA ILE A 206 -3.64 10.55 9.67
C ILE A 206 -4.14 10.24 11.08
N PRO A 207 -4.89 11.14 11.75
CA PRO A 207 -5.44 10.89 13.07
C PRO A 207 -6.25 9.60 13.14
N LEU A 208 -6.17 8.90 14.26
CA LEU A 208 -6.96 7.68 14.49
C LEU A 208 -8.43 8.01 14.79
N SER A 209 -9.35 7.25 14.20
CA SER A 209 -10.80 7.34 14.47
C SER A 209 -11.19 6.78 15.85
N ARG A 210 -10.34 5.90 16.42
CA ARG A 210 -10.58 5.24 17.70
C ARG A 210 -9.27 4.94 18.45
N LYS A 211 -9.37 4.95 19.78
CA LYS A 211 -8.22 4.76 20.70
C LYS A 211 -8.06 3.32 21.19
N ILE A 212 -9.11 2.51 21.06
CA ILE A 212 -9.08 1.08 21.34
C ILE A 212 -9.17 0.36 20.01
N ILE A 213 -8.15 -0.45 19.70
CA ILE A 213 -8.03 -1.16 18.44
C ILE A 213 -7.75 -2.62 18.77
N ASP A 214 -8.72 -3.49 18.53
CA ASP A 214 -8.63 -4.94 18.63
C ASP A 214 -8.65 -5.60 17.26
N THR A 215 -9.30 -4.97 16.29
CA THR A 215 -9.26 -5.33 14.87
C THR A 215 -8.84 -4.15 14.01
N ILE A 216 -8.20 -4.46 12.89
CA ILE A 216 -7.86 -3.51 11.83
C ILE A 216 -8.36 -4.11 10.53
N GLU A 217 -9.28 -3.41 9.86
CA GLU A 217 -9.71 -3.74 8.51
C GLU A 217 -8.83 -3.01 7.50
N ILE A 218 -8.44 -3.72 6.44
CA ILE A 218 -7.75 -3.15 5.28
C ILE A 218 -8.55 -3.51 4.04
N VAL A 219 -8.84 -2.48 3.24
CA VAL A 219 -9.53 -2.63 1.94
C VAL A 219 -8.68 -2.00 0.86
N ILE A 220 -8.40 -2.76 -0.19
CA ILE A 220 -7.58 -2.34 -1.33
C ILE A 220 -8.47 -2.29 -2.56
N ARG A 221 -8.62 -1.08 -3.12
CA ARG A 221 -9.50 -0.82 -4.26
C ARG A 221 -8.76 -0.25 -5.45
N THR A 222 -9.31 -0.48 -6.63
CA THR A 222 -8.91 0.21 -7.86
C THR A 222 -9.44 1.64 -7.86
N HIS A 223 -8.99 2.46 -8.82
CA HIS A 223 -9.51 3.80 -9.04
C HIS A 223 -11.02 3.84 -9.37
N ARG A 224 -11.62 2.70 -9.76
CA ARG A 224 -13.07 2.57 -10.00
C ARG A 224 -13.86 2.24 -8.73
N GLY A 225 -13.18 2.07 -7.58
CA GLY A 225 -13.81 1.69 -6.32
C GLY A 225 -14.07 0.18 -6.16
N GLU A 226 -13.73 -0.63 -7.17
CA GLU A 226 -13.82 -2.09 -7.12
C GLU A 226 -12.68 -2.67 -6.27
N LEU A 227 -12.88 -3.83 -5.65
CA LEU A 227 -11.79 -4.55 -4.99
C LEU A 227 -10.72 -4.94 -6.00
N THR A 228 -9.44 -4.77 -5.63
CA THR A 228 -8.34 -5.15 -6.51
C THR A 228 -8.36 -6.66 -6.78
N PRO A 229 -8.38 -7.10 -8.06
CA PRO A 229 -8.56 -8.50 -8.42
C PRO A 229 -7.22 -9.24 -8.47
N PHE A 230 -6.62 -9.50 -7.31
CA PHE A 230 -5.41 -10.34 -7.25
C PHE A 230 -5.72 -11.76 -7.74
N GLU A 231 -5.29 -12.14 -8.95
CA GLU A 231 -5.59 -13.45 -9.57
C GLU A 231 -4.67 -14.55 -9.04
N ARG A 232 -3.40 -14.19 -8.80
CA ARG A 232 -2.36 -15.12 -8.34
C ARG A 232 -1.77 -14.63 -7.02
N GLY A 233 -1.84 -15.46 -6.01
CA GLY A 233 -1.38 -15.09 -4.68
C GLY A 233 -2.04 -16.00 -3.67
N ARG A 234 -1.38 -17.10 -3.32
CA ARG A 234 -1.52 -17.56 -1.94
C ARG A 234 -0.85 -16.50 -1.11
N SER A 235 -1.53 -15.97 -0.10
CA SER A 235 -0.86 -15.17 0.91
C SER A 235 0.36 -15.96 1.41
N TYR A 236 1.53 -15.34 1.37
CA TYR A 236 2.79 -16.00 1.69
C TYR A 236 2.95 -16.22 3.20
N THR A 237 2.01 -16.86 3.89
CA THR A 237 2.22 -17.57 5.18
C THR A 237 1.28 -18.78 5.39
N GLY A 238 0.66 -19.31 4.33
CA GLY A 238 -0.20 -20.49 4.38
C GLY A 238 0.52 -21.85 4.42
N ASN A 239 1.43 -22.03 5.37
CA ASN A 239 1.79 -23.31 5.99
C ASN A 239 2.36 -22.95 7.35
N GLY A 240 1.74 -23.46 8.42
CA GLY A 240 1.98 -23.04 9.79
C GLY A 240 3.45 -22.73 10.11
N LEU A 241 3.68 -21.56 10.70
CA LEU A 241 4.88 -21.33 11.50
C LEU A 241 4.76 -22.20 12.76
N ASP A 242 5.00 -23.50 12.60
CA ASP A 242 5.57 -24.30 13.66
C ASP A 242 6.89 -23.65 14.03
N PHE A 243 7.05 -23.45 15.33
CA PHE A 243 8.24 -22.92 15.99
C PHE A 243 9.53 -23.23 15.22
N TYR A 244 10.28 -22.16 14.91
CA TYR A 244 11.66 -22.23 14.45
C TYR A 244 12.46 -23.22 15.31
N ARG A 245 12.78 -24.39 14.77
CA ARG A 245 13.73 -25.35 15.34
C ARG A 245 14.83 -25.53 14.31
N GLY A 246 16.01 -24.98 14.62
CA GLY A 246 17.14 -24.99 13.71
C GLY A 246 17.61 -26.41 13.37
N ALA A 247 17.95 -26.62 12.11
CA ALA A 247 18.94 -27.60 11.70
C ALA A 247 20.00 -26.85 10.88
N THR A 248 21.23 -26.92 11.38
CA THR A 248 22.45 -26.40 10.78
C THR A 248 22.70 -27.07 9.43
N TYR A 249 22.93 -26.31 8.35
CA TYR A 249 24.08 -26.50 7.46
C TYR A 249 24.28 -25.28 6.52
N GLN A 250 25.46 -24.69 6.64
CA GLN A 250 26.16 -23.82 5.67
C GLN A 250 26.45 -24.60 4.38
N SER A 251 26.70 -24.05 3.18
CA SER A 251 27.14 -22.73 2.71
C SER A 251 27.13 -22.71 1.17
N GLY A 252 26.93 -21.54 0.56
CA GLY A 252 27.22 -21.26 -0.86
C GLY A 252 26.91 -19.80 -1.21
N TYR A 253 27.91 -19.03 -1.63
CA TYR A 253 27.91 -17.56 -1.74
C TYR A 253 27.16 -16.99 -2.96
N GLY A 254 26.48 -15.85 -2.78
CA GLY A 254 26.28 -14.85 -3.84
C GLY A 254 24.90 -14.15 -3.86
N GLY A 255 24.72 -13.05 -3.12
CA GLY A 255 23.65 -12.08 -3.38
C GLY A 255 22.86 -11.57 -2.16
N VAL A 256 23.08 -10.29 -1.82
CA VAL A 256 22.16 -9.37 -1.08
C VAL A 256 21.77 -9.68 0.39
N GLY A 257 22.69 -10.27 1.17
CA GLY A 257 22.49 -10.55 2.62
C GLY A 257 23.27 -9.64 3.60
N GLY A 258 23.60 -8.40 3.25
CA GLY A 258 24.66 -7.63 3.93
C GLY A 258 24.30 -6.40 4.77
N LEU A 259 23.13 -5.76 4.64
CA LEU A 259 23.01 -4.35 5.07
C LEU A 259 22.13 -4.02 6.30
N PHE A 260 21.20 -4.88 6.75
CA PHE A 260 20.31 -4.52 7.88
C PHE A 260 20.72 -5.03 9.27
N ARG A 261 21.80 -5.82 9.38
CA ARG A 261 22.28 -6.33 10.68
C ARG A 261 23.12 -5.31 11.48
N SER A 262 23.54 -4.20 10.87
CA SER A 262 24.35 -3.17 11.53
C SER A 262 23.53 -2.09 12.26
N PHE A 263 22.27 -1.87 11.88
CA PHE A 263 21.46 -0.78 12.44
C PHE A 263 20.69 -1.16 13.73
N PHE A 264 20.22 -2.40 13.85
CA PHE A 264 19.36 -2.82 14.98
C PHE A 264 20.12 -3.16 16.29
N ARG A 265 21.44 -2.97 16.35
CA ARG A 265 22.23 -3.17 17.58
C ARG A 265 22.41 -1.90 18.43
N SER A 266 21.86 -0.74 18.04
CA SER A 266 22.14 0.53 18.73
C SER A 266 21.03 1.11 19.63
N ALA A 267 19.79 0.58 19.63
CA ALA A 267 18.65 1.27 20.30
C ALA A 267 17.93 0.49 21.43
N ILE A 268 18.45 -0.64 21.91
CA ILE A 268 17.81 -1.47 22.96
C ILE A 268 18.31 -1.17 24.40
N PRO A 269 18.54 0.09 24.84
CA PRO A 269 18.45 0.30 26.29
C PRO A 269 17.87 1.66 26.71
N LEU A 270 16.53 1.85 26.68
CA LEU A 270 15.89 2.99 27.38
C LEU A 270 14.49 2.76 28.00
N PHE A 271 13.89 1.57 27.97
CA PHE A 271 12.59 1.32 28.64
C PHE A 271 12.71 0.34 29.83
N LYS A 272 12.94 0.88 31.03
CA LYS A 272 12.57 0.22 32.29
C LYS A 272 11.88 1.24 33.22
N SER A 273 10.68 0.84 33.68
CA SER A 273 9.89 1.31 34.84
C SER A 273 8.74 2.35 34.65
N GLY A 274 7.48 1.88 34.79
CA GLY A 274 6.42 2.58 35.54
C GLY A 274 5.04 2.84 34.89
N ALA A 275 4.08 1.89 34.95
CA ALA A 275 2.62 2.18 34.90
C ALA A 275 1.75 0.93 35.21
N LYS A 276 1.08 0.86 36.37
CA LYS A 276 0.12 -0.25 36.70
C LYS A 276 -1.22 0.19 37.31
N GLU A 277 -1.36 1.45 37.74
CA GLU A 277 -2.52 1.89 38.55
C GLU A 277 -3.56 2.74 37.77
N ILE A 278 -3.18 3.48 36.72
CA ILE A 278 -4.08 4.46 36.06
C ILE A 278 -5.10 3.79 35.12
N GLY A 279 -4.78 2.62 34.57
CA GLY A 279 -5.63 1.92 33.61
C GLY A 279 -6.93 1.32 34.19
N LYS A 280 -7.01 1.11 35.52
CA LYS A 280 -8.15 0.38 36.12
C LYS A 280 -9.39 1.25 36.40
N GLN A 281 -9.26 2.57 36.53
CA GLN A 281 -10.43 3.43 36.83
C GLN A 281 -11.19 3.89 35.58
N ILE A 282 -10.52 4.01 34.42
CA ILE A 282 -11.15 4.46 33.17
C ILE A 282 -12.05 3.35 32.58
N LEU A 283 -11.69 2.08 32.79
CA LEU A 283 -12.44 0.92 32.29
C LEU A 283 -13.83 0.77 32.95
N LYS A 284 -13.97 1.14 34.24
CA LYS A 284 -15.23 0.97 34.98
C LYS A 284 -16.28 2.01 34.63
N SER A 285 -15.87 3.28 34.42
CA SER A 285 -16.80 4.36 34.08
C SER A 285 -17.38 4.24 32.66
N GLY A 286 -16.67 3.56 31.74
CA GLY A 286 -17.15 3.29 30.39
C GLY A 286 -18.17 2.15 30.30
N LEU A 287 -18.15 1.19 31.24
CA LEU A 287 -19.10 0.07 31.28
C LEU A 287 -20.48 0.50 31.80
N ASP A 288 -20.55 1.42 32.76
CA ASP A 288 -21.83 1.90 33.33
C ASP A 288 -22.63 2.78 32.34
N VAL A 289 -21.96 3.42 31.37
CA VAL A 289 -22.64 4.20 30.32
C VAL A 289 -23.33 3.28 29.31
N MET A 290 -22.83 2.06 29.14
CA MET A 290 -23.39 1.09 28.20
C MET A 290 -24.68 0.44 28.74
N SER A 291 -24.85 0.30 30.05
CA SER A 291 -26.07 -0.25 30.67
C SER A 291 -27.22 0.76 30.72
N ASP A 292 -26.93 2.05 30.92
CA ASP A 292 -27.95 3.12 30.98
C ASP A 292 -28.53 3.47 29.60
N ILE A 293 -27.81 3.17 28.51
CA ILE A 293 -28.29 3.35 27.12
C ILE A 293 -29.38 2.32 26.75
N SER A 294 -29.56 1.25 27.53
CA SER A 294 -30.64 0.26 27.32
C SER A 294 -32.02 0.70 27.83
N ARG A 295 -32.12 1.85 28.52
CA ARG A 295 -33.39 2.33 29.13
C ARG A 295 -34.00 3.59 28.51
N GLY A 296 -33.48 4.02 27.35
CA GLY A 296 -34.24 4.90 26.46
C GLY A 296 -34.27 6.39 26.82
N ASP A 297 -33.24 6.92 27.52
CA ASP A 297 -33.14 8.37 27.74
C ASP A 297 -32.05 9.06 26.91
N LYS A 298 -32.29 10.34 26.59
CA LYS A 298 -31.55 11.09 25.56
C LYS A 298 -30.06 11.24 25.89
N PRO A 299 -29.15 10.66 25.07
CA PRO A 299 -27.73 10.47 25.38
C PRO A 299 -26.93 11.77 25.52
N LYS A 300 -27.42 12.87 24.96
CA LYS A 300 -26.69 14.13 24.89
C LYS A 300 -26.63 14.90 26.22
N GLN A 301 -27.64 14.76 27.10
CA GLN A 301 -27.70 15.57 28.34
C GLN A 301 -27.03 14.87 29.55
N ALA A 302 -27.04 13.54 29.61
CA ALA A 302 -26.38 12.77 30.67
C ALA A 302 -24.84 12.81 30.56
N ALA A 303 -24.31 12.68 29.34
CA ALA A 303 -22.88 12.79 29.06
C ALA A 303 -22.33 14.18 29.43
N GLN A 304 -23.10 15.24 29.16
CA GLN A 304 -22.65 16.62 29.36
C GLN A 304 -22.59 17.04 30.84
N ARG A 305 -23.49 16.51 31.69
CA ARG A 305 -23.44 16.71 33.15
C ARG A 305 -22.26 15.97 33.79
N ARG A 306 -22.04 14.69 33.41
CA ARG A 306 -20.98 13.83 33.98
C ARG A 306 -19.57 14.26 33.54
N PHE A 307 -19.42 14.78 32.32
CA PHE A 307 -18.14 15.33 31.83
C PHE A 307 -17.71 16.58 32.60
N LYS A 308 -18.68 17.45 32.99
CA LYS A 308 -18.41 18.64 33.83
C LYS A 308 -17.99 18.29 35.26
N GLU A 309 -18.49 17.20 35.83
CA GLU A 309 -18.07 16.71 37.16
C GLU A 309 -16.70 16.00 37.12
N ALA A 310 -16.43 15.19 36.10
CA ALA A 310 -15.14 14.53 35.90
C ALA A 310 -13.99 15.53 35.67
N GLY A 311 -14.27 16.65 34.98
CA GLY A 311 -13.33 17.74 34.76
C GLY A 311 -12.92 18.49 36.05
N LYS A 312 -13.84 18.63 37.02
CA LYS A 312 -13.53 19.23 38.34
C LYS A 312 -12.67 18.31 39.22
N ILE A 313 -12.86 16.99 39.14
CA ILE A 313 -12.09 16.02 39.93
C ILE A 313 -10.65 15.86 39.43
N LEU A 314 -10.42 16.02 38.12
CA LEU A 314 -9.11 15.94 37.48
C LEU A 314 -8.21 17.16 37.78
N THR A 315 -8.81 18.34 37.97
CA THR A 315 -8.08 19.58 38.23
C THR A 315 -7.55 19.64 39.68
N ASP A 316 -8.32 19.16 40.66
CA ASP A 316 -7.90 19.12 42.07
C ASP A 316 -6.79 18.08 42.37
N LYS A 317 -6.76 16.96 41.62
CA LYS A 317 -5.74 15.90 41.77
C LYS A 317 -4.43 16.17 41.04
N ALA A 318 -4.45 16.98 39.98
CA ALA A 318 -3.23 17.38 39.27
C ALA A 318 -2.42 18.42 40.08
N ALA A 319 -3.12 19.37 40.71
CA ALA A 319 -2.49 20.42 41.54
C ALA A 319 -1.79 19.86 42.80
N SER A 320 -2.31 18.77 43.38
CA SER A 320 -1.73 18.13 44.58
C SER A 320 -0.49 17.28 44.29
N LYS A 321 -0.29 16.82 43.04
CA LYS A 321 0.83 15.93 42.66
C LYS A 321 2.09 16.65 42.18
N VAL A 322 1.96 17.94 41.82
CA VAL A 322 3.09 18.80 41.45
C VAL A 322 3.83 19.34 42.69
N LYS A 323 3.15 19.47 43.84
CA LYS A 323 3.78 19.91 45.11
C LYS A 323 4.71 18.87 45.76
N THR A 324 4.64 17.59 45.39
CA THR A 324 5.36 16.51 46.11
C THR A 324 6.68 16.05 45.47
N MET A 325 7.11 16.62 44.34
CA MET A 325 8.30 16.15 43.60
C MET A 325 9.51 17.11 43.60
N ILE A 326 9.54 18.11 44.49
CA ILE A 326 10.75 18.92 44.75
C ILE A 326 11.52 18.28 45.91
N GLY A 327 12.57 17.49 45.63
CA GLY A 327 13.35 16.81 46.67
C GLY A 327 14.68 16.18 46.20
N SER A 328 15.76 16.92 46.39
CA SER A 328 17.19 16.58 46.54
C SER A 328 17.73 15.14 46.34
N GLY A 329 18.75 14.97 45.49
CA GLY A 329 19.65 13.80 45.52
C GLY A 329 20.87 13.90 44.59
N LYS A 330 22.05 14.25 45.14
CA LYS A 330 23.37 14.34 44.44
C LYS A 330 23.87 12.97 43.96
N ARG A 331 24.53 12.89 42.78
CA ARG A 331 25.27 11.70 42.31
C ARG A 331 26.70 12.04 41.86
N ASN A 332 27.68 11.29 42.40
CA ASN A 332 29.13 11.47 42.25
C ASN A 332 29.67 11.08 40.85
N LYS A 333 30.57 11.91 40.29
CA LYS A 333 31.33 11.68 39.04
C LYS A 333 32.57 10.79 39.28
N LYS A 334 32.76 9.74 38.47
CA LYS A 334 34.03 8.98 38.37
C LYS A 334 35.06 9.75 37.52
N ARG A 335 36.29 9.93 38.05
CA ARG A 335 37.44 10.59 37.41
C ARG A 335 38.08 9.70 36.31
N ARG A 336 38.40 10.28 35.15
CA ARG A 336 39.22 9.69 34.07
C ARG A 336 40.72 9.85 34.37
N ARG A 337 41.55 8.84 34.05
CA ARG A 337 43.04 8.91 34.08
C ARG A 337 43.58 9.64 32.83
N PRO A 338 44.67 10.41 32.92
CA PRO A 338 45.21 11.18 31.79
C PRO A 338 46.17 10.35 30.90
N GLN A 339 46.07 10.53 29.58
CA GLN A 339 47.00 10.02 28.57
C GLN A 339 48.23 10.94 28.46
N LYS A 340 49.44 10.37 28.44
CA LYS A 340 50.70 11.10 28.21
C LYS A 340 50.79 11.58 26.75
N ARG A 341 51.04 12.87 26.55
CA ARG A 341 51.37 13.47 25.24
C ARG A 341 52.86 13.28 24.93
N ILE A 342 53.17 12.76 23.74
CA ILE A 342 54.52 12.75 23.16
C ILE A 342 54.75 14.10 22.48
N SER A 343 55.81 14.81 22.88
CA SER A 343 56.22 16.12 22.34
C SER A 343 57.19 15.94 21.17
N ILE A 344 56.91 16.55 20.02
CA ILE A 344 57.84 16.65 18.88
C ILE A 344 58.74 17.89 19.08
N PRO A 345 60.09 17.80 19.01
CA PRO A 345 60.96 18.96 19.16
C PRO A 345 60.97 19.86 17.90
N LYS A 346 60.97 21.18 18.11
CA LYS A 346 61.09 22.19 17.04
C LYS A 346 62.51 22.27 16.47
N ALA A 347 62.61 22.45 15.15
CA ALA A 347 63.83 22.56 14.35
C ALA A 347 64.74 23.74 14.76
N LYS A 348 66.06 23.49 14.78
CA LYS A 348 67.09 24.54 14.81
C LYS A 348 67.57 24.82 13.38
N LYS A 349 67.44 26.08 12.94
CA LYS A 349 68.12 26.61 11.74
C LYS A 349 69.57 26.94 12.08
N ALA A 350 70.53 26.46 11.27
CA ALA A 350 71.87 27.04 11.19
C ALA A 350 72.44 26.92 9.76
N ARG A 351 72.67 28.11 9.20
CA ARG A 351 73.52 28.61 8.10
C ARG A 351 74.14 27.67 7.04
N THR A 352 73.77 28.00 5.79
CA THR A 352 74.50 27.99 4.51
C THR A 352 76.00 27.68 4.50
N ARG A 353 76.41 26.84 3.54
CA ARG A 353 77.54 27.07 2.61
C ARG A 353 77.24 26.51 1.21
N ASP A 354 78.01 27.05 0.28
CA ASP A 354 77.80 27.25 -1.15
C ASP A 354 77.93 26.04 -2.09
N ILE A 355 77.60 26.37 -3.35
CA ILE A 355 77.56 25.64 -4.62
C ILE A 355 78.97 25.13 -5.03
N PHE A 356 79.03 23.98 -5.73
CA PHE A 356 80.21 23.30 -6.31
C PHE A 356 81.17 22.59 -5.32
N SER A 357 80.93 21.28 -5.14
CA SER A 357 81.95 20.24 -4.88
C SER A 357 81.39 18.89 -5.32
#